data_AF-A0A846MQB1-F1
#
_entry.id   AF-A0A846MQB1-F1
#
_cell.length_a   1.000
_cell.length_b   1.000
_cell.length_c   1.000
_cell.angle_alpha   90.00
_cell.angle_beta   90.00
_cell.angle_gamma   90.00
#
_symmetry.space_group_name_H-M   'P 1'
#
loop_
_entity.id
_entity.type
_entity.pdbx_description
1 polymer ?
#
loop_
_entity_poly.entity_id
_entity_poly.type
_entity_poly.pdbx_seq_one_letter_code
_entity_poly.pdbx_strand_id
1 'polypeptide(L)'
;MKDIIKLYEIVENKTLQNLPLLNFERKNKEEELLLQIKEGYFQSDAEAAAKMYGTDDKDVRYKSLKYRLKQKLLNHLYFIDLEKIRVKFHWKNELLLWENFLKARILMEEGYAKMGEKMLRKALLQAEENAFTNIAYLIANLLIDYYVKEQNFPAYRQMQSLIERLREQQNIEEEAQDAYRLAMATLGKSYFSRIHFMEEARGIAASLRSIWEQTGNYNVFELYYRLQVAIYSYKGEYESMLEFLKEVDAIQSQYTIFSSRFDLWHHRTLELEACLHVFRIEEGLSLAKRYAPLFPSASESWFDFHAVYFRLACFAGNYQEAERLIYAAFNNEYMQQLPQESKRMWELMAAYLAYITNDKRLQHLFDVETYYKRLPDYDRHQLTFHLPLLILQIAYAVRVQDYEAVQERVALLQKYTNQNLRANISPRTRLFFRALKIMLDNDFKQKSSRSKGRYTQKQLSERQSKLEGDYFGEWEIIPYQELWNAMTMDLVREPMQKRGRPKKKKQAEK
;
A
#
# COMPACT_ATOMS: atom_id res chain seq x y z
N MET A 1 -6.29 21.29 13.79
CA MET A 1 -5.33 21.94 12.89
C MET A 1 -5.00 21.05 11.69
N LYS A 2 -4.54 19.80 11.91
CA LYS A 2 -4.18 18.82 10.86
C LYS A 2 -5.14 18.77 9.66
N ASP A 3 -6.45 18.71 9.87
CA ASP A 3 -7.43 18.65 8.77
C ASP A 3 -7.41 19.88 7.86
N ILE A 4 -7.20 21.08 8.41
CA ILE A 4 -7.17 22.33 7.64
C ILE A 4 -5.87 22.41 6.84
N ILE A 5 -4.75 22.00 7.43
CA ILE A 5 -3.46 21.91 6.73
C ILE A 5 -3.61 20.97 5.51
N LYS A 6 -4.17 19.78 5.71
CA LYS A 6 -4.41 18.83 4.61
C LYS A 6 -5.36 19.37 3.54
N LEU A 7 -6.46 20.02 3.94
CA LEU A 7 -7.39 20.65 3.00
C LEU A 7 -6.70 21.75 2.18
N TYR A 8 -5.88 22.56 2.84
CA TYR A 8 -5.07 23.59 2.20
C TYR A 8 -4.10 22.99 1.18
N GLU A 9 -3.35 21.94 1.55
CA GLU A 9 -2.43 21.24 0.63
C GLU A 9 -3.15 20.68 -0.60
N ILE A 10 -4.36 20.13 -0.43
CA ILE A 10 -5.18 19.64 -1.55
C ILE A 10 -5.55 20.80 -2.47
N VAL A 11 -6.05 21.88 -1.90
CA VAL A 11 -6.56 23.05 -2.60
C VAL A 11 -5.44 23.81 -3.32
N GLU A 12 -4.29 24.06 -2.68
CA GLU A 12 -3.17 24.78 -3.29
C GLU A 12 -2.55 24.00 -4.47
N ASN A 13 -2.39 22.69 -4.34
CA ASN A 13 -1.71 21.89 -5.35
C ASN A 13 -2.59 21.51 -6.56
N LYS A 14 -3.92 21.52 -6.38
CA LYS A 14 -4.85 20.91 -7.35
C LYS A 14 -5.90 21.86 -7.91
N THR A 15 -5.97 23.12 -7.47
CA THR A 15 -6.88 24.11 -8.06
C THR A 15 -6.39 24.63 -9.42
N LEU A 16 -7.30 25.19 -10.20
CA LEU A 16 -6.98 25.92 -11.43
C LEU A 16 -6.13 27.15 -11.10
N GLN A 17 -5.02 27.35 -11.82
CA GLN A 17 -3.94 28.30 -11.49
C GLN A 17 -4.36 29.79 -11.40
N ASN A 18 -5.60 30.12 -11.77
CA ASN A 18 -6.08 31.51 -11.90
C ASN A 18 -7.35 31.82 -11.09
N LEU A 19 -7.82 30.90 -10.24
CA LEU A 19 -8.87 31.27 -9.30
C LEU A 19 -8.21 31.93 -8.09
N PRO A 20 -8.53 33.20 -7.77
CA PRO A 20 -8.08 33.76 -6.51
C PRO A 20 -8.62 32.82 -5.45
N LEU A 21 -7.71 32.13 -4.76
CA LEU A 21 -8.08 31.14 -3.76
C LEU A 21 -9.09 31.76 -2.83
N LEU A 22 -9.04 33.06 -2.57
CA LEU A 22 -10.06 33.78 -1.86
C LEU A 22 -10.09 35.21 -2.42
N ASN A 23 -11.26 35.72 -2.83
CA ASN A 23 -11.41 37.13 -3.22
C ASN A 23 -11.52 37.96 -1.93
N PHE A 24 -10.38 38.42 -1.41
CA PHE A 24 -10.29 39.10 -0.13
C PHE A 24 -9.91 40.56 -0.31
N GLU A 25 -10.92 41.42 -0.38
CA GLU A 25 -10.71 42.85 -0.48
C GLU A 25 -10.23 43.49 0.85
N ARG A 26 -10.04 42.72 1.94
CA ARG A 26 -9.59 43.21 3.26
C ARG A 26 -8.76 42.17 4.02
N LYS A 27 -7.62 42.60 4.58
CA LYS A 27 -6.80 41.88 5.58
C LYS A 27 -7.68 41.33 6.72
N ASN A 28 -8.09 40.07 6.63
CA ASN A 28 -8.97 39.42 7.59
C ASN A 28 -8.21 38.31 8.34
N LYS A 29 -8.59 38.03 9.60
CA LYS A 29 -7.92 36.99 10.43
C LYS A 29 -7.92 35.60 9.80
N GLU A 30 -8.80 35.34 8.82
CA GLU A 30 -8.84 34.10 8.05
C GLU A 30 -7.64 33.97 7.10
N GLU A 31 -7.22 35.08 6.48
CA GLU A 31 -6.02 35.14 5.64
C GLU A 31 -4.77 34.99 6.47
N GLU A 32 -4.70 35.70 7.59
CA GLU A 32 -3.57 35.62 8.49
C GLU A 32 -3.39 34.17 8.98
N LEU A 33 -4.48 33.50 9.37
CA LEU A 33 -4.42 32.08 9.73
C LEU A 33 -3.96 31.21 8.55
N LEU A 34 -4.45 31.46 7.34
CA LEU A 34 -4.08 30.69 6.15
C LEU A 34 -2.61 30.88 5.74
N LEU A 35 -2.11 32.12 5.76
CA LEU A 35 -0.72 32.46 5.47
C LEU A 35 0.22 31.81 6.48
N GLN A 36 -0.13 31.86 7.77
CA GLN A 36 0.66 31.21 8.81
C GLN A 36 0.65 29.68 8.69
N ILE A 37 -0.46 29.09 8.20
CA ILE A 37 -0.53 27.67 7.84
C ILE A 37 0.39 27.36 6.65
N LYS A 38 0.35 28.19 5.60
CA LYS A 38 1.21 28.06 4.42
C LYS A 38 2.70 28.11 4.78
N GLU A 39 3.06 29.01 5.68
CA GLU A 39 4.43 29.18 6.16
C GLU A 39 4.85 28.08 7.17
N GLY A 40 3.93 27.20 7.57
CA GLY A 40 4.20 26.07 8.46
C GLY A 40 4.32 26.43 9.95
N TYR A 41 3.84 27.60 10.36
CA TYR A 41 3.99 28.11 11.73
C TYR A 41 3.09 27.42 12.77
N PHE A 42 2.02 26.74 12.35
CA PHE A 42 1.07 26.10 13.26
C PHE A 42 1.00 24.59 13.04
N GLN A 43 1.38 23.82 14.05
CA GLN A 43 1.21 22.36 14.06
C GLN A 43 0.03 21.94 14.95
N SER A 44 -0.33 22.76 15.95
CA SER A 44 -1.42 22.50 16.88
C SER A 44 -2.47 23.61 16.89
N ASP A 45 -3.69 23.26 17.34
CA ASP A 45 -4.76 24.25 17.54
C ASP A 45 -4.42 25.22 18.69
N ALA A 46 -3.66 24.76 19.69
CA ALA A 46 -3.25 25.59 20.82
C ALA A 46 -2.27 26.69 20.41
N GLU A 47 -1.27 26.36 19.57
CA GLU A 47 -0.34 27.35 19.00
C GLU A 47 -1.07 28.43 18.20
N ALA A 48 -1.97 28.01 17.31
CA ALA A 48 -2.72 28.92 16.47
C ALA A 48 -3.67 29.81 17.29
N ALA A 49 -4.36 29.27 18.28
CA ALA A 49 -5.23 30.07 19.15
C ALA A 49 -4.45 31.10 19.97
N ALA A 50 -3.31 30.69 20.54
CA ALA A 50 -2.43 31.56 21.31
C ALA A 50 -1.88 32.69 20.45
N LYS A 51 -1.46 32.41 19.21
CA LYS A 51 -0.89 33.42 18.31
C LYS A 51 -1.96 34.37 17.75
N MET A 52 -3.13 33.85 17.35
CA MET A 52 -4.17 34.61 16.64
C MET A 52 -5.07 35.45 17.56
N TYR A 53 -5.27 34.99 18.80
CA TYR A 53 -6.19 35.62 19.75
C TYR A 53 -5.61 35.76 21.17
N GLY A 54 -4.43 35.22 21.47
CA GLY A 54 -3.88 35.21 22.82
C GLY A 54 -4.65 34.29 23.77
N THR A 55 -5.33 33.26 23.24
CA THR A 55 -6.24 32.40 24.00
C THR A 55 -5.93 30.92 23.82
N ASP A 56 -6.66 30.08 24.55
CA ASP A 56 -6.64 28.63 24.34
C ASP A 56 -7.47 28.21 23.11
N ASP A 57 -7.37 26.92 22.75
CA ASP A 57 -8.08 26.29 21.66
C ASP A 57 -9.59 26.14 21.90
N LYS A 58 -10.07 26.44 23.12
CA LYS A 58 -11.48 26.36 23.50
C LYS A 58 -12.22 27.65 23.22
N ASP A 59 -11.53 28.78 23.04
CA ASP A 59 -12.11 30.09 22.73
C ASP A 59 -13.04 30.02 21.50
N VAL A 60 -14.25 30.56 21.67
CA VAL A 60 -15.31 30.55 20.65
C VAL A 60 -14.90 31.33 19.39
N ARG A 61 -14.13 32.41 19.53
CA ARG A 61 -13.66 33.25 18.41
C ARG A 61 -12.67 32.48 17.55
N TYR A 62 -11.74 31.75 18.17
CA TYR A 62 -10.81 30.87 17.46
C TYR A 62 -11.55 29.72 16.76
N LYS A 63 -12.48 29.05 17.46
CA LYS A 63 -13.30 27.99 16.85
C LYS A 63 -14.11 28.47 15.64
N SER A 64 -14.72 29.66 15.76
CA SER A 64 -15.47 30.29 14.66
C SER A 64 -14.55 30.64 13.48
N LEU A 65 -13.37 31.20 13.75
CA LEU A 65 -12.36 31.48 12.72
C LEU A 65 -11.95 30.20 11.97
N LYS A 66 -11.59 29.16 12.71
CA LYS A 66 -11.21 27.85 12.20
C LYS A 66 -12.31 27.22 11.35
N TYR A 67 -13.55 27.27 11.83
CA TYR A 67 -14.70 26.76 11.10
C TYR A 67 -14.92 27.51 9.78
N ARG A 68 -14.90 28.85 9.80
CA ARG A 68 -15.05 29.67 8.58
C ARG A 68 -13.97 29.37 7.56
N LEU A 69 -12.70 29.31 7.98
CA LEU A 69 -11.60 28.95 7.08
C LEU A 69 -11.79 27.55 6.49
N LYS A 70 -12.15 26.56 7.32
CA LYS A 70 -12.45 25.20 6.86
C LYS A 70 -13.58 25.18 5.82
N GLN A 71 -14.68 25.90 6.06
CA GLN A 71 -15.79 25.99 5.10
C GLN A 71 -15.35 26.61 3.78
N LYS A 72 -14.55 27.67 3.81
CA LYS A 72 -14.01 28.27 2.59
C LYS A 72 -13.15 27.28 1.82
N LEU A 73 -12.19 26.60 2.48
CA LEU A 73 -11.37 25.57 1.84
C LEU A 73 -12.20 24.42 1.26
N LEU A 74 -13.26 24.00 1.94
CA LEU A 74 -14.20 23.00 1.40
C LEU A 74 -14.91 23.50 0.14
N ASN A 75 -15.32 24.77 0.10
CA ASN A 75 -15.90 25.36 -1.11
C ASN A 75 -14.88 25.42 -2.26
N HIS A 76 -13.58 25.52 -1.97
CA HIS A 76 -12.55 25.45 -3.01
C HIS A 76 -12.42 24.08 -3.67
N LEU A 77 -12.96 23.02 -3.07
CA LEU A 77 -12.98 21.70 -3.69
C LEU A 77 -13.81 21.68 -4.98
N TYR A 78 -14.80 22.57 -5.14
CA TYR A 78 -15.57 22.72 -6.40
C TYR A 78 -14.73 23.26 -7.57
N PHE A 79 -13.55 23.78 -7.30
CA PHE A 79 -12.66 24.40 -8.30
C PHE A 79 -11.39 23.59 -8.54
N ILE A 80 -11.36 22.34 -8.07
CA ILE A 80 -10.26 21.44 -8.32
C ILE A 80 -10.23 21.06 -9.80
N ASP A 81 -9.04 21.10 -10.37
CA ASP A 81 -8.77 20.54 -11.68
C ASP A 81 -8.68 19.00 -11.53
N LEU A 82 -9.72 18.29 -12.01
CA LEU A 82 -9.76 16.83 -11.99
C LEU A 82 -8.57 16.21 -12.74
N GLU A 83 -7.97 16.91 -13.71
CA GLU A 83 -6.76 16.45 -14.40
C GLU A 83 -5.54 16.38 -13.47
N LYS A 84 -5.50 17.24 -12.44
CA LYS A 84 -4.45 17.26 -11.43
C LYS A 84 -4.74 16.35 -10.23
N ILE A 85 -5.94 15.78 -10.15
CA ILE A 85 -6.24 14.80 -9.10
C ILE A 85 -5.53 13.50 -9.45
N ARG A 86 -4.61 13.12 -8.57
CA ARG A 86 -3.82 11.89 -8.66
C ARG A 86 -4.61 10.71 -8.07
N VAL A 87 -5.67 10.32 -8.76
CA VAL A 87 -6.49 9.14 -8.46
C VAL A 87 -6.44 8.15 -9.61
N LYS A 88 -6.88 6.92 -9.38
CA LYS A 88 -7.01 5.91 -10.43
C LYS A 88 -7.94 6.42 -11.54
N PHE A 89 -7.67 6.01 -12.78
CA PHE A 89 -8.38 6.48 -13.97
C PHE A 89 -9.91 6.34 -13.86
N HIS A 90 -10.39 5.20 -13.38
CA HIS A 90 -11.83 4.96 -13.21
C HIS A 90 -12.47 5.90 -12.17
N TRP A 91 -11.80 6.18 -11.05
CA TRP A 91 -12.30 7.15 -10.05
C TRP A 91 -12.36 8.55 -10.61
N LYS A 92 -11.41 8.94 -11.46
CA LYS A 92 -11.45 10.23 -12.15
C LYS A 92 -12.67 10.33 -13.07
N ASN A 93 -12.96 9.27 -13.84
CA ASN A 93 -14.16 9.22 -14.68
C ASN A 93 -15.45 9.30 -13.85
N GLU A 94 -15.49 8.62 -12.71
CA GLU A 94 -16.62 8.68 -11.78
C GLU A 94 -16.82 10.10 -11.22
N LEU A 95 -15.75 10.77 -10.77
CA LEU A 95 -15.79 12.14 -10.27
C LEU A 95 -16.28 13.12 -11.36
N LEU A 96 -15.85 12.94 -12.60
CA LEU A 96 -16.31 13.76 -13.73
C LEU A 96 -17.82 13.58 -13.98
N LEU A 97 -18.35 12.37 -13.81
CA LEU A 97 -19.79 12.12 -13.91
C LEU A 97 -20.56 12.84 -12.81
N TRP A 98 -20.08 12.81 -11.56
CA TRP A 98 -20.68 13.55 -10.45
C TRP A 98 -20.66 15.07 -10.69
N GLU A 99 -19.54 15.59 -11.19
CA GLU A 99 -19.40 17.01 -11.54
C GLU A 99 -20.39 17.42 -12.63
N ASN A 100 -20.49 16.63 -13.70
CA ASN A 100 -21.43 16.86 -14.79
C ASN A 100 -22.88 16.78 -14.28
N PHE A 101 -23.23 15.79 -13.46
CA PHE A 101 -24.55 15.69 -12.87
C PHE A 101 -24.92 16.94 -12.06
N LEU A 102 -24.02 17.41 -11.19
CA LEU A 102 -24.24 18.61 -10.38
C LEU A 102 -24.41 19.86 -11.25
N LYS A 103 -23.52 20.07 -12.23
CA LYS A 103 -23.61 21.19 -13.17
C LYS A 103 -24.93 21.18 -13.96
N ALA A 104 -25.40 20.00 -14.39
CA ALA A 104 -26.66 19.87 -15.13
C ALA A 104 -27.85 20.23 -14.26
N ARG A 105 -27.85 19.74 -13.01
CA ARG A 105 -28.91 20.06 -12.05
C ARG A 105 -28.99 21.57 -11.81
N ILE A 106 -27.85 22.24 -11.59
CA ILE A 106 -27.81 23.70 -11.44
C ILE A 106 -28.41 24.38 -12.67
N LEU A 107 -28.00 24.00 -13.89
CA LEU A 107 -28.55 24.58 -15.12
C LEU A 107 -30.07 24.39 -15.24
N MET A 108 -30.59 23.23 -14.83
CA MET A 108 -32.03 22.96 -14.87
C MET A 108 -32.81 23.83 -13.89
N GLU A 109 -32.32 24.01 -12.66
CA GLU A 109 -32.97 24.86 -11.64
C GLU A 109 -32.90 26.35 -12.00
N GLU A 110 -31.83 26.78 -12.67
CA GLU A 110 -31.65 28.16 -13.16
C GLU A 110 -32.43 28.46 -14.47
N GLY A 111 -33.29 27.53 -14.92
CA GLY A 111 -34.13 27.72 -16.10
C GLY A 111 -33.47 27.38 -17.45
N TYR A 112 -32.23 26.91 -17.47
CA TYR A 112 -31.51 26.45 -18.66
C TYR A 112 -31.66 24.93 -18.87
N ALA A 113 -32.87 24.41 -18.70
CA ALA A 113 -33.12 22.97 -18.61
C ALA A 113 -32.69 22.16 -19.84
N LYS A 114 -32.86 22.72 -21.05
CA LYS A 114 -32.41 22.09 -22.30
C LYS A 114 -30.88 21.91 -22.38
N MET A 115 -30.12 22.85 -21.80
CA MET A 115 -28.66 22.72 -21.73
C MET A 115 -28.26 21.63 -20.72
N GLY A 116 -28.94 21.60 -19.57
CA GLY A 116 -28.79 20.54 -18.58
C GLY A 116 -29.09 19.15 -19.16
N GLU A 117 -30.19 18.99 -19.90
CA GLU A 117 -30.59 17.72 -20.52
C GLU A 117 -29.52 17.19 -21.49
N LYS A 118 -28.99 18.05 -22.37
CA LYS A 118 -27.95 17.65 -23.32
C LYS A 118 -26.69 17.14 -22.62
N MET A 119 -26.36 17.74 -21.48
CA MET A 119 -25.21 17.32 -20.69
C MET A 119 -25.48 16.00 -19.95
N LEU A 120 -26.67 15.85 -19.35
CA LEU A 120 -27.09 14.61 -18.69
C LEU A 120 -27.11 13.42 -19.66
N ARG A 121 -27.60 13.59 -20.90
CA ARG A 121 -27.57 12.50 -21.89
C ARG A 121 -26.17 12.00 -22.22
N LYS A 122 -25.19 12.90 -22.29
CA LYS A 122 -23.78 12.52 -22.48
C LYS A 122 -23.22 11.80 -21.26
N ALA A 123 -23.51 12.34 -20.06
CA ALA A 123 -23.09 11.72 -18.81
C ALA A 123 -23.75 10.33 -18.62
N LEU A 124 -25.01 10.17 -19.02
CA LEU A 124 -25.73 8.89 -18.97
C LEU A 124 -25.05 7.83 -19.83
N LEU A 125 -24.74 8.17 -21.08
CA LEU A 125 -24.03 7.26 -21.99
C LEU A 125 -22.70 6.80 -21.37
N GLN A 126 -21.92 7.75 -20.85
CA GLN A 126 -20.66 7.43 -20.18
C GLN A 126 -20.86 6.59 -18.90
N ALA A 127 -21.92 6.85 -18.13
CA ALA A 127 -22.22 6.07 -16.94
C ALA A 127 -22.60 4.63 -17.29
N GLU A 128 -23.40 4.42 -18.34
CA GLU A 128 -23.78 3.08 -18.82
C GLU A 128 -22.59 2.32 -19.42
N GLU A 129 -21.79 2.96 -20.29
CA GLU A 129 -20.59 2.35 -20.90
C GLU A 129 -19.56 1.89 -19.86
N ASN A 130 -19.50 2.56 -18.71
CA ASN A 130 -18.59 2.24 -17.62
C ASN A 130 -19.25 1.48 -16.48
N ALA A 131 -20.50 1.00 -16.62
CA ALA A 131 -21.28 0.33 -15.56
C ALA A 131 -21.30 1.07 -14.21
N PHE A 132 -21.45 2.41 -14.23
CA PHE A 132 -21.76 3.19 -13.03
C PHE A 132 -23.28 3.21 -12.80
N THR A 133 -23.85 2.03 -12.51
CA THR A 133 -25.30 1.76 -12.43
C THR A 133 -26.04 2.77 -11.55
N ASN A 134 -25.52 3.07 -10.35
CA ASN A 134 -26.13 4.03 -9.43
C ASN A 134 -26.17 5.47 -9.99
N ILE A 135 -25.10 5.90 -10.67
CA ILE A 135 -25.03 7.25 -11.26
C ILE A 135 -25.95 7.32 -12.48
N ALA A 136 -25.95 6.28 -13.33
CA ALA A 136 -26.87 6.18 -14.46
C ALA A 136 -28.33 6.24 -14.00
N TYR A 137 -28.67 5.56 -12.90
CA TYR A 137 -30.01 5.59 -12.32
C TYR A 137 -30.41 7.01 -11.87
N LEU A 138 -29.53 7.72 -11.16
CA LEU A 138 -29.78 9.10 -10.72
C LEU A 138 -29.97 10.05 -11.92
N ILE A 139 -29.12 9.93 -12.94
CA ILE A 139 -29.23 10.73 -14.17
C ILE A 139 -30.55 10.43 -14.90
N ALA A 140 -30.92 9.16 -15.04
CA ALA A 140 -32.15 8.75 -15.73
C ALA A 140 -33.41 9.26 -15.02
N ASN A 141 -33.46 9.25 -13.68
CA ASN A 141 -34.58 9.82 -12.93
C ASN A 141 -34.70 11.33 -13.16
N LEU A 142 -33.60 12.07 -13.14
CA LEU A 142 -33.62 13.51 -13.41
C LEU A 142 -34.08 13.83 -14.85
N LEU A 143 -33.71 13.00 -15.82
CA LEU A 143 -34.18 13.11 -17.21
C LEU A 143 -35.67 12.79 -17.35
N ILE A 144 -36.22 11.84 -16.58
CA ILE A 144 -37.66 11.60 -16.55
C ILE A 144 -38.41 12.84 -16.13
N ASP A 145 -38.02 13.47 -15.02
CA ASP A 145 -38.70 14.66 -14.50
C ASP A 145 -38.70 15.79 -15.54
N TYR A 146 -37.59 15.94 -16.26
CA TYR A 146 -37.48 16.88 -17.37
C TYR A 146 -38.44 16.52 -18.53
N TYR A 147 -38.44 15.28 -19.01
CA TYR A 147 -39.30 14.89 -20.13
C TYR A 147 -40.79 14.91 -19.82
N VAL A 148 -41.18 14.71 -18.55
CA VAL A 148 -42.56 14.90 -18.10
C VAL A 148 -42.97 16.38 -18.22
N LYS A 149 -42.12 17.31 -17.76
CA LYS A 149 -42.37 18.76 -17.86
C LYS A 149 -42.47 19.22 -19.31
N GLU A 150 -41.60 18.71 -20.17
CA GLU A 150 -41.58 19.00 -21.61
C GLU A 150 -42.64 18.22 -22.42
N GLN A 151 -43.43 17.35 -21.77
CA GLN A 151 -44.45 16.50 -22.40
C GLN A 151 -43.89 15.58 -23.51
N ASN A 152 -42.62 15.19 -23.41
CA ASN A 152 -41.94 14.32 -24.36
C ASN A 152 -42.13 12.84 -23.99
N PHE A 153 -43.31 12.30 -24.31
CA PHE A 153 -43.69 10.92 -23.98
C PHE A 153 -42.75 9.84 -24.55
N PRO A 154 -42.24 9.92 -25.79
CA PRO A 154 -41.29 8.93 -26.30
C PRO A 154 -40.00 8.85 -25.47
N ALA A 155 -39.40 10.00 -25.16
CA ALA A 155 -38.18 10.05 -24.36
C ALA A 155 -38.42 9.60 -22.91
N TYR A 156 -39.58 9.97 -22.34
CA TYR A 156 -40.04 9.47 -21.04
C TYR A 156 -40.11 7.93 -21.02
N ARG A 157 -40.76 7.30 -22.01
CA ARG A 157 -40.89 5.84 -22.08
C ARG A 157 -39.53 5.15 -22.19
N GLN A 158 -38.62 5.71 -22.97
CA GLN A 158 -37.24 5.21 -23.06
C GLN A 158 -36.55 5.24 -21.70
N MET A 159 -36.60 6.38 -20.99
CA MET A 159 -36.00 6.49 -19.66
C MET A 159 -36.68 5.58 -18.63
N GLN A 160 -38.01 5.38 -18.71
CA GLN A 160 -38.73 4.46 -17.84
C GLN A 160 -38.20 3.03 -17.98
N SER A 161 -38.09 2.52 -19.22
CA SER A 161 -37.53 1.19 -19.48
C SER A 161 -36.07 1.06 -19.02
N LEU A 162 -35.28 2.12 -19.17
CA LEU A 162 -33.90 2.17 -18.70
C LEU A 162 -33.85 2.07 -17.17
N ILE A 163 -34.68 2.82 -16.45
CA ILE A 163 -34.76 2.79 -14.98
C ILE A 163 -35.14 1.41 -14.47
N GLU A 164 -36.09 0.73 -15.12
CA GLU A 164 -36.48 -0.64 -14.75
C GLU A 164 -35.28 -1.60 -14.86
N ARG A 165 -34.56 -1.57 -15.98
CA ARG A 165 -33.32 -2.35 -16.15
C ARG A 165 -32.25 -1.99 -15.13
N LEU A 166 -32.03 -0.70 -14.86
CA LEU A 166 -31.02 -0.25 -13.90
C LEU A 166 -31.37 -0.66 -12.47
N ARG A 167 -32.65 -0.70 -12.09
CA ARG A 167 -33.08 -1.22 -10.78
C ARG A 167 -32.79 -2.70 -10.61
N GLU A 168 -33.07 -3.49 -11.64
CA GLU A 168 -32.75 -4.92 -11.63
C GLU A 168 -31.25 -5.13 -11.47
N GLN A 169 -30.43 -4.39 -12.22
CA GLN A 169 -28.97 -4.44 -12.07
C GLN A 169 -28.51 -4.01 -10.67
N GLN A 170 -29.07 -2.91 -10.15
CA GLN A 170 -28.71 -2.39 -8.84
C GLN A 170 -29.03 -3.38 -7.71
N ASN A 171 -30.18 -4.06 -7.75
CA ASN A 171 -30.53 -5.08 -6.76
C ASN A 171 -29.50 -6.21 -6.73
N ILE A 172 -29.10 -6.71 -7.91
CA ILE A 172 -28.06 -7.75 -8.03
C ILE A 172 -26.73 -7.25 -7.47
N GLU A 173 -26.34 -6.02 -7.79
CA GLU A 173 -25.11 -5.40 -7.31
C GLU A 173 -25.10 -5.20 -5.80
N GLU A 174 -26.22 -4.79 -5.20
CA GLU A 174 -26.36 -4.61 -3.76
C GLU A 174 -26.26 -5.95 -3.00
N GLU A 175 -26.95 -6.98 -3.46
CA GLU A 175 -26.85 -8.33 -2.89
C GLU A 175 -25.41 -8.87 -2.95
N ALA A 176 -24.77 -8.74 -4.11
CA ALA A 176 -23.37 -9.12 -4.29
C ALA A 176 -22.43 -8.32 -3.37
N GLN A 177 -22.68 -7.02 -3.24
CA GLN A 177 -21.88 -6.11 -2.42
C GLN A 177 -21.99 -6.44 -0.94
N ASP A 178 -23.17 -6.84 -0.45
CA ASP A 178 -23.38 -7.23 0.94
C ASP A 178 -22.71 -8.58 1.26
N ALA A 179 -22.82 -9.56 0.35
CA ALA A 179 -22.09 -10.82 0.48
C ALA A 179 -20.57 -10.60 0.50
N TYR A 180 -20.05 -9.75 -0.38
CA TYR A 180 -18.64 -9.35 -0.39
C TYR A 180 -18.21 -8.68 0.92
N ARG A 181 -19.01 -7.72 1.42
CA ARG A 181 -18.72 -7.01 2.68
C ARG A 181 -18.66 -7.98 3.86
N LEU A 182 -19.59 -8.92 3.93
CA LEU A 182 -19.60 -9.97 4.95
C LEU A 182 -18.31 -10.78 4.90
N ALA A 183 -17.91 -11.27 3.72
CA ALA A 183 -16.69 -12.05 3.53
C ALA A 183 -15.43 -11.25 3.93
N MET A 184 -15.32 -9.99 3.51
CA MET A 184 -14.16 -9.16 3.85
C MET A 184 -14.12 -8.82 5.34
N ALA A 185 -15.27 -8.59 5.97
CA ALA A 185 -15.37 -8.32 7.40
C ALA A 185 -14.97 -9.52 8.26
N THR A 186 -15.19 -10.76 7.78
CA THR A 186 -14.74 -11.97 8.48
C THR A 186 -13.27 -12.26 8.23
N LEU A 187 -12.77 -12.08 7.00
CA LEU A 187 -11.37 -12.29 6.65
C LEU A 187 -10.41 -11.27 7.28
N GLY A 188 -10.86 -10.03 7.50
CA GLY A 188 -10.09 -8.95 8.12
C GLY A 188 -9.90 -9.06 9.64
N LYS A 189 -10.48 -10.08 10.29
CA LYS A 189 -10.32 -10.35 11.74
C LYS A 189 -8.96 -11.01 12.04
N SER A 190 -8.85 -11.59 13.24
CA SER A 190 -7.69 -12.38 13.67
C SER A 190 -7.43 -13.59 12.75
N TYR A 191 -6.19 -14.07 12.74
CA TYR A 191 -5.78 -15.29 12.04
C TYR A 191 -6.72 -16.48 12.30
N PHE A 192 -7.09 -16.72 13.57
CA PHE A 192 -7.98 -17.82 13.94
C PHE A 192 -9.39 -17.65 13.38
N SER A 193 -9.93 -16.42 13.43
CA SER A 193 -11.22 -16.11 12.82
C SER A 193 -11.18 -16.35 11.30
N ARG A 194 -10.11 -15.88 10.65
CA ARG A 194 -9.93 -16.02 9.21
C ARG A 194 -9.93 -17.48 8.75
N ILE A 195 -9.26 -18.37 9.49
CA ILE A 195 -9.28 -19.81 9.19
C ILE A 195 -10.70 -20.37 9.23
N HIS A 196 -11.45 -20.03 10.29
CA HIS A 196 -12.81 -20.54 10.50
C HIS A 196 -13.77 -20.09 9.40
N PHE A 197 -13.66 -18.84 8.94
CA PHE A 197 -14.56 -18.26 7.95
C PHE A 197 -14.10 -18.44 6.49
N MET A 198 -12.99 -19.15 6.24
CA MET A 198 -12.47 -19.25 4.87
C MET A 198 -13.40 -20.03 3.94
N GLU A 199 -13.97 -21.14 4.40
CA GLU A 199 -14.86 -21.95 3.54
C GLU A 199 -16.14 -21.18 3.20
N GLU A 200 -16.64 -20.35 4.12
CA GLU A 200 -17.74 -19.42 3.84
C GLU A 200 -17.34 -18.37 2.79
N ALA A 201 -16.15 -17.77 2.92
CA ALA A 201 -15.65 -16.81 1.93
C ALA A 201 -15.49 -17.44 0.52
N ARG A 202 -15.04 -18.70 0.45
CA ARG A 202 -14.98 -19.47 -0.81
C ARG A 202 -16.37 -19.73 -1.40
N GLY A 203 -17.34 -20.08 -0.56
CA GLY A 203 -18.74 -20.22 -0.98
C GLY A 203 -19.31 -18.92 -1.55
N ILE A 204 -19.02 -17.79 -0.91
CA ILE A 204 -19.42 -16.46 -1.39
C ILE A 204 -18.73 -16.15 -2.73
N ALA A 205 -17.42 -16.40 -2.86
CA ALA A 205 -16.71 -16.16 -4.12
C ALA A 205 -17.29 -16.99 -5.28
N ALA A 206 -17.63 -18.26 -5.03
CA ALA A 206 -18.28 -19.12 -6.03
C ALA A 206 -19.68 -18.61 -6.41
N SER A 207 -20.46 -18.12 -5.44
CA SER A 207 -21.76 -17.50 -5.69
C SER A 207 -21.62 -16.23 -6.54
N LEU A 208 -20.69 -15.33 -6.20
CA LEU A 208 -20.42 -14.12 -6.98
C LEU A 208 -19.99 -14.44 -8.42
N ARG A 209 -19.13 -15.46 -8.60
CA ARG A 209 -18.75 -15.95 -9.94
C ARG A 209 -19.97 -16.39 -10.74
N SER A 210 -20.85 -17.21 -10.15
CA SER A 210 -22.06 -17.69 -10.81
C SER A 210 -23.00 -16.55 -11.20
N ILE A 211 -23.20 -15.57 -10.31
CA ILE A 211 -24.01 -14.37 -10.61
C ILE A 211 -23.40 -13.60 -11.77
N TRP A 212 -22.08 -13.38 -11.77
CA TRP A 212 -21.41 -12.69 -12.86
C TRP A 212 -21.54 -13.45 -14.19
N GLU A 213 -21.29 -14.77 -14.20
CA GLU A 213 -21.40 -15.60 -15.41
C GLU A 213 -22.82 -15.56 -16.02
N GLN A 214 -23.85 -15.46 -15.18
CA GLN A 214 -25.25 -15.37 -15.63
C GLN A 214 -25.65 -13.97 -16.11
N THR A 215 -25.10 -12.92 -15.49
CA THR A 215 -25.56 -11.54 -15.69
C THR A 215 -24.66 -10.71 -16.58
N GLY A 216 -23.38 -11.11 -16.73
CA GLY A 216 -22.33 -10.31 -17.35
C GLY A 216 -22.03 -9.00 -16.60
N ASN A 217 -22.51 -8.83 -15.36
CA ASN A 217 -22.39 -7.56 -14.63
C ASN A 217 -20.94 -7.33 -14.16
N TYR A 218 -20.33 -6.23 -14.62
CA TYR A 218 -18.94 -5.88 -14.29
C TYR A 218 -18.72 -5.59 -12.79
N ASN A 219 -19.67 -4.92 -12.12
CA ASN A 219 -19.52 -4.60 -10.70
C ASN A 219 -19.50 -5.88 -9.86
N VAL A 220 -20.30 -6.90 -10.23
CA VAL A 220 -20.25 -8.23 -9.59
C VAL A 220 -18.92 -8.92 -9.86
N PHE A 221 -18.42 -8.87 -11.11
CA PHE A 221 -17.09 -9.39 -11.45
C PHE A 221 -15.99 -8.75 -10.59
N GLU A 222 -16.01 -7.42 -10.43
CA GLU A 222 -15.01 -6.70 -9.66
C GLU A 222 -14.98 -7.17 -8.20
N LEU A 223 -16.16 -7.40 -7.60
CA LEU A 223 -16.29 -7.95 -6.25
C LEU A 223 -15.76 -9.40 -6.16
N TYR A 224 -16.13 -10.24 -7.12
CA TYR A 224 -15.63 -11.61 -7.25
C TYR A 224 -14.09 -11.63 -7.33
N TYR A 225 -13.52 -10.87 -8.27
CA TYR A 225 -12.08 -10.76 -8.48
C TYR A 225 -11.35 -10.38 -7.20
N ARG A 226 -11.80 -9.31 -6.53
CA ARG A 226 -11.18 -8.82 -5.30
C ARG A 226 -11.25 -9.85 -4.16
N LEU A 227 -12.39 -10.53 -4.01
CA LEU A 227 -12.54 -11.56 -2.98
C LEU A 227 -11.67 -12.77 -3.27
N GLN A 228 -11.61 -13.21 -4.53
CA GLN A 228 -10.83 -14.37 -4.94
C GLN A 228 -9.32 -14.14 -4.74
N VAL A 229 -8.82 -12.96 -5.14
CA VAL A 229 -7.42 -12.55 -4.86
C VAL A 229 -7.15 -12.55 -3.35
N ALA A 230 -8.07 -12.00 -2.55
CA ALA A 230 -7.92 -11.98 -1.10
C ALA A 230 -7.85 -13.40 -0.52
N ILE A 231 -8.72 -14.31 -0.94
CA ILE A 231 -8.73 -15.72 -0.52
C ILE A 231 -7.38 -16.38 -0.81
N TYR A 232 -6.88 -16.27 -2.05
CA TYR A 232 -5.59 -16.85 -2.42
C TYR A 232 -4.44 -16.26 -1.61
N SER A 233 -4.40 -14.94 -1.45
CA SER A 233 -3.36 -14.24 -0.68
C SER A 233 -3.34 -14.70 0.78
N TYR A 234 -4.52 -14.80 1.41
CA TYR A 234 -4.64 -15.23 2.80
C TYR A 234 -4.32 -16.71 3.03
N LYS A 235 -4.59 -17.57 2.06
CA LYS A 235 -4.24 -19.00 2.12
C LYS A 235 -2.80 -19.29 1.68
N GLY A 236 -2.14 -18.34 1.02
CA GLY A 236 -0.84 -18.56 0.40
C GLY A 236 -0.92 -19.45 -0.85
N GLU A 237 -2.09 -19.52 -1.51
CA GLU A 237 -2.34 -20.34 -2.70
C GLU A 237 -1.95 -19.57 -3.98
N TYR A 238 -0.67 -19.19 -4.08
CA TYR A 238 -0.17 -18.31 -5.14
C TYR A 238 -0.06 -18.99 -6.51
N GLU A 239 0.13 -20.31 -6.59
CA GLU A 239 0.02 -21.02 -7.87
C GLU A 239 -1.38 -20.90 -8.46
N SER A 240 -2.41 -21.15 -7.65
CA SER A 240 -3.80 -20.99 -8.06
C SER A 240 -4.12 -19.54 -8.40
N MET A 241 -3.51 -18.59 -7.68
CA MET A 241 -3.61 -17.17 -8.02
C MET A 241 -3.06 -16.88 -9.42
N LEU A 242 -1.90 -17.42 -9.80
CA LEU A 242 -1.34 -17.22 -11.15
C LEU A 242 -2.24 -17.79 -12.25
N GLU A 243 -2.88 -18.94 -12.01
CA GLU A 243 -3.86 -19.52 -12.95
C GLU A 243 -5.10 -18.63 -13.07
N PHE A 244 -5.62 -18.16 -11.94
CA PHE A 244 -6.75 -17.23 -11.91
C PHE A 244 -6.45 -15.88 -12.58
N LEU A 245 -5.26 -15.30 -12.38
CA LEU A 245 -4.88 -14.05 -13.03
C LEU A 245 -4.80 -14.22 -14.55
N LYS A 246 -4.34 -15.38 -15.06
CA LYS A 246 -4.37 -15.71 -16.48
C LYS A 246 -5.78 -15.87 -17.04
N GLU A 247 -6.69 -16.47 -16.26
CA GLU A 247 -8.12 -16.52 -16.61
C GLU A 247 -8.71 -15.11 -16.74
N VAL A 248 -8.39 -14.23 -15.78
CA VAL A 248 -8.82 -12.83 -15.76
C VAL A 248 -8.27 -12.03 -16.95
N ASP A 249 -7.02 -12.28 -17.37
CA ASP A 249 -6.45 -11.71 -18.60
C ASP A 249 -7.24 -12.14 -19.85
N ALA A 250 -7.64 -13.42 -19.93
CA ALA A 250 -8.45 -13.92 -21.04
C ALA A 250 -9.84 -13.26 -21.04
N ILE A 251 -10.46 -13.10 -19.88
CA ILE A 251 -11.75 -12.40 -19.73
C ILE A 251 -11.61 -10.93 -20.17
N GLN A 252 -10.61 -10.21 -19.69
CA GLN A 252 -10.37 -8.80 -20.02
C GLN A 252 -10.32 -8.55 -21.53
N SER A 253 -9.68 -9.45 -22.28
CA SER A 253 -9.55 -9.32 -23.73
C SER A 253 -10.88 -9.36 -24.48
N GLN A 254 -11.95 -9.87 -23.86
CA GLN A 254 -13.27 -10.03 -24.46
C GLN A 254 -14.21 -8.84 -24.20
N TYR A 255 -13.96 -8.03 -23.17
CA TYR A 255 -14.90 -7.01 -22.71
C TYR A 255 -14.27 -5.62 -22.67
N THR A 256 -14.80 -4.68 -23.44
CA THR A 256 -14.26 -3.31 -23.57
C THR A 256 -14.28 -2.52 -22.26
N ILE A 257 -15.26 -2.74 -21.38
CA ILE A 257 -15.40 -2.06 -20.09
C ILE A 257 -14.18 -2.22 -19.18
N PHE A 258 -13.42 -3.31 -19.34
CA PHE A 258 -12.21 -3.52 -18.54
C PHE A 258 -11.14 -2.49 -18.87
N SER A 259 -11.06 -2.01 -20.11
CA SER A 259 -10.09 -0.97 -20.48
C SER A 259 -10.30 0.35 -19.73
N SER A 260 -11.52 0.63 -19.26
CA SER A 260 -11.85 1.87 -18.57
C SER A 260 -11.99 1.73 -17.06
N ARG A 261 -12.37 0.54 -16.57
CA ARG A 261 -12.65 0.30 -15.14
C ARG A 261 -11.60 -0.56 -14.44
N PHE A 262 -10.96 -1.50 -15.13
CA PHE A 262 -10.14 -2.51 -14.49
C PHE A 262 -8.77 -1.97 -14.07
N ASP A 263 -8.36 -2.28 -12.84
CA ASP A 263 -7.05 -1.88 -12.32
C ASP A 263 -5.95 -2.81 -12.82
N LEU A 264 -5.53 -2.59 -14.07
CA LEU A 264 -4.48 -3.36 -14.72
C LEU A 264 -3.15 -3.28 -13.97
N TRP A 265 -2.83 -2.13 -13.37
CA TRP A 265 -1.58 -1.94 -12.63
C TRP A 265 -1.53 -2.83 -11.40
N HIS A 266 -2.59 -2.83 -10.58
CA HIS A 266 -2.69 -3.72 -9.44
C HIS A 266 -2.64 -5.20 -9.87
N HIS A 267 -3.34 -5.55 -10.95
CA HIS A 267 -3.33 -6.91 -11.51
C HIS A 267 -1.92 -7.38 -11.90
N ARG A 268 -1.14 -6.55 -12.60
CA ARG A 268 0.24 -6.89 -12.95
C ARG A 268 1.16 -6.95 -11.73
N THR A 269 0.96 -6.12 -10.72
CA THR A 269 1.70 -6.22 -9.45
C THR A 269 1.43 -7.56 -8.75
N LEU A 270 0.16 -8.01 -8.70
CA LEU A 270 -0.21 -9.31 -8.12
C LEU A 270 0.45 -10.49 -8.84
N GLU A 271 0.60 -10.45 -10.17
CA GLU A 271 1.33 -11.49 -10.91
C GLU A 271 2.80 -11.58 -10.45
N LEU A 272 3.48 -10.45 -10.30
CA LEU A 272 4.86 -10.41 -9.82
C LEU A 272 4.97 -10.93 -8.39
N GLU A 273 4.04 -10.54 -7.51
CA GLU A 273 3.99 -11.02 -6.13
C GLU A 273 3.79 -12.53 -6.08
N ALA A 274 2.82 -13.04 -6.84
CA ALA A 274 2.57 -14.47 -6.91
C ALA A 274 3.81 -15.22 -7.44
N CYS A 275 4.43 -14.75 -8.54
CA CYS A 275 5.71 -15.30 -9.04
C CYS A 275 6.80 -15.34 -7.96
N LEU A 276 6.93 -14.29 -7.16
CA LEU A 276 7.88 -14.24 -6.06
C LEU A 276 7.57 -15.30 -5.00
N HIS A 277 6.30 -15.43 -4.60
CA HIS A 277 5.86 -16.38 -3.57
C HIS A 277 6.02 -17.85 -3.98
N VAL A 278 5.76 -18.16 -5.25
CA VAL A 278 5.94 -19.50 -5.85
C VAL A 278 7.37 -19.74 -6.34
N PHE A 279 8.28 -18.81 -6.06
CA PHE A 279 9.69 -18.86 -6.44
C PHE A 279 9.94 -19.04 -7.95
N ARG A 280 9.06 -18.51 -8.80
CA ARG A 280 9.26 -18.40 -10.25
C ARG A 280 10.00 -17.09 -10.57
N ILE A 281 11.20 -16.95 -10.02
CA ILE A 281 11.95 -15.69 -10.00
C ILE A 281 12.26 -15.18 -11.42
N GLU A 282 12.74 -16.05 -12.31
CA GLU A 282 13.09 -15.67 -13.68
C GLU A 282 11.87 -15.26 -14.51
N GLU A 283 10.74 -15.96 -14.34
CA GLU A 283 9.46 -15.58 -14.94
C GLU A 283 9.04 -14.19 -14.43
N GLY A 284 9.04 -13.99 -13.11
CA GLY A 284 8.71 -12.71 -12.49
C GLY A 284 9.60 -11.55 -12.96
N LEU A 285 10.91 -11.76 -13.10
CA LEU A 285 11.83 -10.74 -13.64
C LEU A 285 11.55 -10.41 -15.11
N SER A 286 11.23 -11.42 -15.93
CA SER A 286 10.86 -11.22 -17.34
C SER A 286 9.56 -10.42 -17.46
N LEU A 287 8.55 -10.75 -16.66
CA LEU A 287 7.30 -10.01 -16.58
C LEU A 287 7.53 -8.58 -16.07
N ALA A 288 8.33 -8.41 -15.02
CA ALA A 288 8.61 -7.11 -14.44
C ALA A 288 9.25 -6.14 -15.46
N LYS A 289 10.24 -6.60 -16.22
CA LYS A 289 10.87 -5.81 -17.30
C LYS A 289 9.87 -5.42 -18.39
N ARG A 290 8.94 -6.32 -18.72
CA ARG A 290 7.91 -6.09 -19.74
C ARG A 290 6.86 -5.08 -19.28
N TYR A 291 6.44 -5.17 -18.02
CA TYR A 291 5.37 -4.35 -17.48
C TYR A 291 5.86 -2.98 -16.97
N ALA A 292 7.12 -2.84 -16.56
CA ALA A 292 7.65 -1.59 -16.00
C ALA A 292 7.36 -0.32 -16.83
N PRO A 293 7.43 -0.31 -18.18
CA PRO A 293 7.11 0.87 -18.98
C PRO A 293 5.63 1.26 -18.98
N LEU A 294 4.72 0.38 -18.52
CA LEU A 294 3.28 0.61 -18.50
C LEU A 294 2.82 1.42 -17.28
N PHE A 295 3.68 1.58 -16.28
CA PHE A 295 3.35 2.28 -15.04
C PHE A 295 3.74 3.76 -15.11
N PRO A 296 2.84 4.70 -14.78
CA PRO A 296 3.16 6.11 -14.76
C PRO A 296 4.10 6.41 -13.59
N SER A 297 5.27 6.98 -13.88
CA SER A 297 6.32 7.26 -12.89
C SER A 297 5.86 8.14 -11.73
N ALA A 298 4.88 9.01 -11.93
CA ALA A 298 4.29 9.88 -10.91
C ALA A 298 3.07 9.26 -10.21
N SER A 299 3.14 8.01 -9.77
CA SER A 299 2.03 7.30 -9.11
C SER A 299 2.48 6.35 -8.01
N GLU A 300 1.61 6.12 -7.03
CA GLU A 300 1.84 5.11 -5.97
C GLU A 300 1.99 3.70 -6.55
N SER A 301 1.16 3.34 -7.54
CA SER A 301 1.21 2.04 -8.21
C SER A 301 2.57 1.75 -8.85
N TRP A 302 3.30 2.77 -9.32
CA TRP A 302 4.66 2.60 -9.80
C TRP A 302 5.60 2.15 -8.68
N PHE A 303 5.51 2.76 -7.49
CA PHE A 303 6.34 2.37 -6.35
C PHE A 303 5.97 0.98 -5.83
N ASP A 304 4.68 0.65 -5.75
CA ASP A 304 4.25 -0.69 -5.31
C ASP A 304 4.79 -1.78 -6.24
N PHE A 305 4.62 -1.60 -7.55
CA PHE A 305 5.15 -2.52 -8.56
C PHE A 305 6.67 -2.66 -8.49
N HIS A 306 7.40 -1.54 -8.42
CA HIS A 306 8.87 -1.57 -8.41
C HIS A 306 9.44 -2.09 -7.09
N ALA A 307 8.70 -2.03 -5.97
CA ALA A 307 9.10 -2.68 -4.73
C ALA A 307 9.11 -4.22 -4.86
N VAL A 308 8.11 -4.79 -5.55
CA VAL A 308 8.09 -6.23 -5.85
C VAL A 308 9.18 -6.58 -6.87
N TYR A 309 9.37 -5.75 -7.89
CA TYR A 309 10.44 -5.95 -8.87
C TYR A 309 11.84 -5.93 -8.21
N PHE A 310 12.06 -4.99 -7.29
CA PHE A 310 13.28 -4.93 -6.47
C PHE A 310 13.51 -6.24 -5.71
N ARG A 311 12.48 -6.78 -5.06
CA ARG A 311 12.58 -8.05 -4.33
C ARG A 311 12.89 -9.22 -5.26
N LEU A 312 12.25 -9.31 -6.42
CA LEU A 312 12.59 -10.31 -7.44
C LEU A 312 14.07 -10.22 -7.85
N ALA A 313 14.60 -8.99 -8.05
CA ALA A 313 16.01 -8.79 -8.38
C ALA A 313 16.96 -9.25 -7.25
N CYS A 314 16.64 -8.93 -6.00
CA CYS A 314 17.37 -9.42 -4.83
C CYS A 314 17.33 -10.95 -4.71
N PHE A 315 16.18 -11.57 -4.97
CA PHE A 315 16.01 -13.03 -4.92
C PHE A 315 16.75 -13.75 -6.05
N ALA A 316 16.97 -13.09 -7.19
CA ALA A 316 17.83 -13.57 -8.26
C ALA A 316 19.32 -13.29 -8.03
N GLY A 317 19.69 -12.58 -6.96
CA GLY A 317 21.06 -12.11 -6.73
C GLY A 317 21.51 -11.01 -7.72
N ASN A 318 20.59 -10.42 -8.49
CA ASN A 318 20.87 -9.33 -9.42
C ASN A 318 20.87 -7.98 -8.68
N TYR A 319 21.87 -7.78 -7.83
CA TYR A 319 21.98 -6.56 -7.01
C TYR A 319 22.22 -5.31 -7.84
N GLN A 320 22.79 -5.42 -9.05
CA GLN A 320 22.96 -4.28 -9.95
C GLN A 320 21.61 -3.71 -10.40
N GLU A 321 20.66 -4.57 -10.76
CA GLU A 321 19.30 -4.13 -11.10
C GLU A 321 18.57 -3.59 -9.86
N ALA A 322 18.75 -4.23 -8.70
CA ALA A 322 18.19 -3.74 -7.44
C ALA A 322 18.70 -2.32 -7.10
N GLU A 323 19.99 -2.04 -7.30
CA GLU A 323 20.57 -0.70 -7.13
C GLU A 323 19.94 0.32 -8.07
N ARG A 324 19.81 -0.03 -9.36
CA ARG A 324 19.17 0.82 -10.36
C ARG A 324 17.74 1.22 -9.94
N LEU A 325 16.99 0.26 -9.39
CA LEU A 325 15.62 0.48 -8.91
C LEU A 325 15.57 1.41 -7.70
N ILE A 326 16.47 1.24 -6.72
CA ILE A 326 16.58 2.14 -5.56
C ILE A 326 16.89 3.57 -6.02
N TYR A 327 17.89 3.77 -6.89
CA TYR A 327 18.20 5.11 -7.40
C TYR A 327 17.04 5.72 -8.17
N ALA A 328 16.33 4.92 -8.99
CA ALA A 328 15.16 5.40 -9.72
C ALA A 328 14.05 5.88 -8.76
N ALA A 329 13.80 5.14 -7.67
CA ALA A 329 12.79 5.52 -6.67
C ALA A 329 13.17 6.78 -5.89
N PHE A 330 14.42 6.89 -5.41
CA PHE A 330 14.86 8.06 -4.63
C PHE A 330 15.01 9.34 -5.47
N ASN A 331 15.30 9.22 -6.76
CA ASN A 331 15.34 10.35 -7.69
C ASN A 331 13.97 10.72 -8.28
N ASN A 332 12.92 9.98 -7.95
CA ASN A 332 11.58 10.28 -8.44
C ASN A 332 10.94 11.39 -7.59
N GLU A 333 10.53 12.48 -8.23
CA GLU A 333 9.90 13.63 -7.56
C GLU A 333 8.65 13.24 -6.76
N TYR A 334 7.96 12.18 -7.16
CA TYR A 334 6.77 11.67 -6.47
C TYR A 334 7.09 11.02 -5.12
N MET A 335 8.35 10.62 -4.86
CA MET A 335 8.78 10.03 -3.59
C MET A 335 8.37 10.89 -2.40
N GLN A 336 8.45 12.22 -2.52
CA GLN A 336 8.07 13.16 -1.44
C GLN A 336 6.57 13.19 -1.14
N GLN A 337 5.73 12.76 -2.07
CA GLN A 337 4.28 12.75 -1.92
C GLN A 337 3.75 11.42 -1.37
N LEU A 338 4.60 10.39 -1.32
CA LEU A 338 4.21 9.10 -0.77
C LEU A 338 3.86 9.21 0.72
N PRO A 339 2.94 8.35 1.19
CA PRO A 339 2.75 8.11 2.60
C PRO A 339 4.09 7.80 3.30
N GLN A 340 4.23 8.26 4.54
CA GLN A 340 5.45 8.05 5.34
C GLN A 340 5.83 6.56 5.46
N GLU A 341 4.85 5.67 5.48
CA GLU A 341 5.08 4.22 5.55
C GLU A 341 5.71 3.68 4.26
N SER A 342 5.23 4.09 3.10
CA SER A 342 5.82 3.73 1.81
C SER A 342 7.24 4.28 1.67
N LYS A 343 7.51 5.52 2.14
CA LYS A 343 8.88 6.07 2.17
C LYS A 343 9.82 5.20 3.01
N ARG A 344 9.39 4.86 4.23
CA ARG A 344 10.16 3.98 5.15
C ARG A 344 10.41 2.60 4.56
N MET A 345 9.46 2.06 3.79
CA MET A 345 9.64 0.80 3.08
C MET A 345 10.82 0.88 2.09
N TRP A 346 10.91 1.95 1.31
CA TRP A 346 12.01 2.17 0.36
C TRP A 346 13.36 2.41 1.04
N GLU A 347 13.38 3.19 2.13
CA GLU A 347 14.56 3.35 2.99
C GLU A 347 15.03 1.99 3.54
N LEU A 348 14.11 1.15 4.00
CA LEU A 348 14.43 -0.18 4.50
C LEU A 348 15.04 -1.06 3.41
N MET A 349 14.45 -1.10 2.21
CA MET A 349 15.00 -1.84 1.06
C MET A 349 16.40 -1.35 0.68
N ALA A 350 16.59 -0.02 0.62
CA ALA A 350 17.89 0.58 0.33
C ALA A 350 18.93 0.24 1.42
N ALA A 351 18.54 0.22 2.69
CA ALA A 351 19.42 -0.14 3.81
C ALA A 351 19.87 -1.60 3.75
N TYR A 352 18.96 -2.51 3.40
CA TYR A 352 19.27 -3.93 3.18
C TYR A 352 20.25 -4.10 2.01
N LEU A 353 20.01 -3.41 0.90
CA LEU A 353 20.89 -3.46 -0.25
C LEU A 353 22.28 -2.92 0.07
N ALA A 354 22.36 -1.74 0.69
CA ALA A 354 23.61 -1.14 1.15
C ALA A 354 24.36 -2.06 2.13
N TYR A 355 23.63 -2.80 2.98
CA TYR A 355 24.22 -3.79 3.86
C TYR A 355 24.87 -4.94 3.08
N ILE A 356 24.24 -5.46 2.03
CA ILE A 356 24.77 -6.59 1.25
C ILE A 356 25.87 -6.16 0.26
N THR A 357 25.69 -5.07 -0.47
CA THR A 357 26.65 -4.64 -1.50
C THR A 357 27.82 -3.85 -0.95
N ASN A 358 27.70 -3.35 0.29
CA ASN A 358 28.64 -2.42 0.91
C ASN A 358 28.85 -1.13 0.06
N ASP A 359 27.87 -0.77 -0.77
CA ASP A 359 27.92 0.47 -1.56
C ASP A 359 27.61 1.67 -0.67
N LYS A 360 28.62 2.49 -0.42
CA LYS A 360 28.50 3.73 0.36
C LYS A 360 27.59 4.76 -0.30
N ARG A 361 27.42 4.73 -1.62
CA ARG A 361 26.57 5.69 -2.33
C ARG A 361 25.10 5.53 -1.93
N LEU A 362 24.65 4.29 -1.72
CA LEU A 362 23.30 4.01 -1.22
C LEU A 362 23.10 4.54 0.21
N GLN A 363 24.17 4.55 1.03
CA GLN A 363 24.13 5.06 2.41
C GLN A 363 23.97 6.57 2.48
N HIS A 364 24.21 7.29 1.37
CA HIS A 364 24.02 8.73 1.29
C HIS A 364 22.62 9.13 0.80
N LEU A 365 21.78 8.17 0.35
CA LEU A 365 20.42 8.47 -0.11
C LEU A 365 19.48 8.85 1.04
N PHE A 366 19.76 8.39 2.26
CA PHE A 366 19.03 8.70 3.49
C PHE A 366 19.94 8.51 4.70
N ASP A 367 19.56 9.02 5.87
CA ASP A 367 20.37 8.90 7.08
C ASP A 367 20.30 7.49 7.68
N VAL A 368 21.11 6.61 7.12
CA VAL A 368 21.21 5.19 7.46
C VAL A 368 21.59 4.98 8.93
N GLU A 369 22.51 5.77 9.48
CA GLU A 369 22.96 5.61 10.87
C GLU A 369 21.87 5.97 11.88
N THR A 370 21.15 7.06 11.65
CA THR A 370 20.00 7.43 12.47
C THR A 370 18.89 6.39 12.33
N TYR A 371 18.71 5.81 11.13
CA TYR A 371 17.74 4.75 10.88
C TYR A 371 18.04 3.46 11.67
N TYR A 372 19.30 3.03 11.76
CA TYR A 372 19.72 1.85 12.53
C TYR A 372 19.63 2.02 14.05
N LYS A 373 19.88 3.24 14.55
CA LYS A 373 19.86 3.56 15.99
C LYS A 373 18.46 3.85 16.53
N ARG A 374 17.47 4.05 15.65
CA ARG A 374 16.09 4.35 16.03
C ARG A 374 15.42 3.14 16.69
N LEU A 375 14.84 3.34 17.87
CA LEU A 375 13.99 2.33 18.52
C LEU A 375 12.71 2.14 17.69
N PRO A 376 12.20 0.92 17.52
CA PRO A 376 10.96 0.70 16.78
C PRO A 376 9.79 1.38 17.51
N ASP A 377 9.09 2.28 16.83
CA ASP A 377 7.75 2.70 17.27
C ASP A 377 6.79 1.55 16.92
N TYR A 378 6.40 0.79 17.94
CA TYR A 378 5.51 -0.35 17.78
C TYR A 378 4.05 0.09 17.65
N ASP A 379 3.68 0.65 16.50
CA ASP A 379 2.26 0.76 16.12
C ASP A 379 1.76 -0.60 15.62
N ARG A 380 0.62 -1.08 16.15
CA ARG A 380 -0.01 -2.34 15.72
C ARG A 380 -0.41 -2.32 14.24
N HIS A 381 -0.48 -1.15 13.61
CA HIS A 381 -0.76 -1.02 12.18
C HIS A 381 0.49 -1.22 11.28
N GLN A 382 1.69 -1.37 11.85
CA GLN A 382 2.98 -1.45 11.11
C GLN A 382 3.68 -2.81 11.20
N LEU A 383 2.93 -3.89 11.47
CA LEU A 383 3.47 -5.22 11.77
C LEU A 383 4.38 -5.81 10.68
N THR A 384 4.11 -5.50 9.41
CA THR A 384 4.88 -6.01 8.26
C THR A 384 6.31 -5.43 8.20
N PHE A 385 6.55 -4.27 8.84
CA PHE A 385 7.84 -3.57 8.80
C PHE A 385 8.76 -3.85 10.00
N HIS A 386 8.19 -4.25 11.14
CA HIS A 386 8.98 -4.41 12.37
C HIS A 386 9.96 -5.59 12.28
N LEU A 387 9.55 -6.71 11.68
CA LEU A 387 10.39 -7.89 11.59
C LEU A 387 11.66 -7.64 10.74
N PRO A 388 11.57 -7.12 9.50
CA PRO A 388 12.76 -6.86 8.69
C PRO A 388 13.61 -5.72 9.29
N LEU A 389 13.01 -4.70 9.90
CA LEU A 389 13.77 -3.66 10.59
C LEU A 389 14.64 -4.23 11.72
N LEU A 390 14.07 -5.07 12.59
CA LEU A 390 14.84 -5.71 13.67
C LEU A 390 15.96 -6.61 13.15
N ILE A 391 15.68 -7.39 12.10
CA ILE A 391 16.69 -8.25 11.45
C ILE A 391 17.85 -7.40 10.91
N LEU A 392 17.54 -6.29 10.24
CA LEU A 392 18.54 -5.38 9.70
C LEU A 392 19.37 -4.71 10.80
N GLN A 393 18.74 -4.28 11.90
CA GLN A 393 19.46 -3.71 13.03
C GLN A 393 20.41 -4.72 13.69
N ILE A 394 20.00 -6.00 13.77
CA ILE A 394 20.88 -7.09 14.22
C ILE A 394 22.05 -7.26 13.25
N ALA A 395 21.79 -7.29 11.95
CA ALA A 395 22.83 -7.43 10.92
C ALA A 395 23.86 -6.28 10.99
N TYR A 396 23.38 -5.04 11.15
CA TYR A 396 24.25 -3.88 11.33
C TYR A 396 25.07 -3.96 12.62
N ALA A 397 24.45 -4.33 13.76
CA ALA A 397 25.17 -4.50 15.03
C ALA A 397 26.27 -5.57 14.95
N VAL A 398 26.04 -6.65 14.19
CA VAL A 398 27.08 -7.65 13.88
C VAL A 398 28.24 -7.02 13.11
N ARG A 399 27.96 -6.19 12.10
CA ARG A 399 29.00 -5.52 11.29
C ARG A 399 29.87 -4.56 12.09
N VAL A 400 29.28 -3.78 12.99
CA VAL A 400 30.02 -2.86 13.87
C VAL A 400 30.59 -3.56 15.11
N GLN A 401 30.38 -4.87 15.24
CA GLN A 401 30.87 -5.72 16.34
C GLN A 401 30.33 -5.32 17.72
N ASP A 402 29.14 -4.73 17.76
CA ASP A 402 28.42 -4.42 18.99
C ASP A 402 27.57 -5.62 19.42
N TYR A 403 28.24 -6.62 19.99
CA TYR A 403 27.62 -7.89 20.35
C TYR A 403 26.62 -7.80 21.51
N GLU A 404 26.73 -6.81 22.38
CA GLU A 404 25.74 -6.54 23.44
C GLU A 404 24.43 -6.11 22.79
N ALA A 405 24.51 -5.18 21.84
CA ALA A 405 23.34 -4.68 21.15
C ALA A 405 22.74 -5.71 20.16
N VAL A 406 23.51 -6.72 19.72
CA VAL A 406 22.98 -7.91 19.04
C VAL A 406 22.12 -8.75 19.99
N GLN A 407 22.61 -9.04 21.20
CA GLN A 407 21.89 -9.86 22.17
C GLN A 407 20.55 -9.21 22.57
N GLU A 408 20.55 -7.91 22.84
CA GLU A 408 19.34 -7.15 23.16
C GLU A 408 18.30 -7.25 22.02
N ARG A 409 18.72 -6.98 20.78
CA ARG A 409 17.82 -6.98 19.62
C ARG A 409 17.29 -8.37 19.28
N VAL A 410 18.08 -9.43 19.46
CA VAL A 410 17.61 -10.82 19.29
C VAL A 410 16.56 -11.16 20.35
N ALA A 411 16.71 -10.69 21.59
CA ALA A 411 15.68 -10.86 22.62
C ALA A 411 14.39 -10.10 22.28
N LEU A 412 14.50 -8.86 21.78
CA LEU A 412 13.35 -8.08 21.29
C LEU A 412 12.64 -8.76 20.12
N LEU A 413 13.39 -9.28 19.15
CA LEU A 413 12.87 -10.04 18.03
C LEU A 413 12.09 -11.27 18.48
N GLN A 414 12.63 -12.05 19.41
CA GLN A 414 11.94 -13.20 20.00
C GLN A 414 10.66 -12.78 20.74
N LYS A 415 10.69 -11.69 21.51
CA LYS A 415 9.52 -11.14 22.20
C LYS A 415 8.45 -10.72 21.20
N TYR A 416 8.81 -9.97 20.15
CA TYR A 416 7.91 -9.51 19.10
C TYR A 416 7.21 -10.68 18.42
N THR A 417 7.98 -11.66 17.95
CA THR A 417 7.42 -12.87 17.32
C THR A 417 6.52 -13.64 18.27
N ASN A 418 6.91 -13.76 19.54
CA ASN A 418 6.09 -14.45 20.53
C ASN A 418 4.78 -13.72 20.85
N GLN A 419 4.74 -12.41 20.70
CA GLN A 419 3.53 -11.62 20.96
C GLN A 419 2.62 -11.55 19.72
N ASN A 420 3.20 -11.41 18.54
CA ASN A 420 2.47 -11.02 17.33
C ASN A 420 2.38 -12.13 16.26
N LEU A 421 3.29 -13.13 16.26
CA LEU A 421 3.43 -14.10 15.16
C LEU A 421 3.41 -15.58 15.62
N ARG A 422 3.07 -15.88 16.88
CA ARG A 422 3.16 -17.25 17.47
C ARG A 422 2.57 -18.37 16.62
N ALA A 423 1.37 -18.16 16.08
CA ALA A 423 0.65 -19.19 15.33
C ALA A 423 0.99 -19.22 13.82
N ASN A 424 1.77 -18.26 13.34
CA ASN A 424 1.83 -17.92 11.91
C ASN A 424 3.23 -17.57 11.40
N ILE A 425 4.26 -17.90 12.19
CA ILE A 425 5.63 -17.65 11.76
C ILE A 425 6.03 -18.66 10.67
N SER A 426 6.60 -18.18 9.56
CA SER A 426 7.05 -19.06 8.49
C SER A 426 8.14 -20.00 8.99
N PRO A 427 8.26 -21.18 8.38
CA PRO A 427 9.42 -22.03 8.63
C PRO A 427 10.75 -21.36 8.29
N ARG A 428 10.79 -20.47 7.27
CA ARG A 428 12.00 -19.75 6.87
C ARG A 428 12.46 -18.77 7.95
N THR A 429 11.56 -17.96 8.48
CA THR A 429 11.87 -17.02 9.58
C THR A 429 12.30 -17.77 10.83
N ARG A 430 11.67 -18.93 11.15
CA ARG A 430 12.14 -19.81 12.24
C ARG A 430 13.55 -20.35 12.02
N LEU A 431 13.88 -20.75 10.80
CA LEU A 431 15.23 -21.19 10.46
C LEU A 431 16.24 -20.05 10.56
N PHE A 432 15.87 -18.84 10.15
CA PHE A 432 16.73 -17.68 10.29
C PHE A 432 16.97 -17.34 11.77
N PHE A 433 15.94 -17.44 12.62
CA PHE A 433 16.10 -17.27 14.08
C PHE A 433 17.03 -18.31 14.69
N ARG A 434 16.94 -19.56 14.22
CA ARG A 434 17.90 -20.60 14.60
C ARG A 434 19.32 -20.23 14.18
N ALA A 435 19.50 -19.66 12.99
CA ALA A 435 20.80 -19.20 12.52
C ALA A 435 21.35 -18.08 13.44
N LEU A 436 20.54 -17.07 13.76
CA LEU A 436 20.91 -16.03 14.73
C LEU A 436 21.32 -16.62 16.08
N LYS A 437 20.54 -17.57 16.62
CA LYS A 437 20.88 -18.25 17.87
C LYS A 437 22.22 -18.99 17.79
N ILE A 438 22.50 -19.68 16.68
CA ILE A 438 23.81 -20.33 16.46
C ILE A 438 24.95 -19.30 16.52
N MET A 439 24.73 -18.07 16.05
CA MET A 439 25.73 -17.00 16.16
C MET A 439 26.00 -16.63 17.62
N LEU A 440 24.94 -16.45 18.43
CA LEU A 440 25.04 -16.14 19.86
C LEU A 440 25.71 -17.28 20.65
N ASP A 441 25.27 -18.53 20.45
CA ASP A 441 25.76 -19.72 21.16
C ASP A 441 27.24 -20.05 20.86
N ASN A 442 27.85 -19.35 19.89
CA ASN A 442 29.25 -19.53 19.50
C ASN A 442 30.10 -18.28 19.73
N ASP A 443 29.65 -17.38 20.61
CA ASP A 443 30.35 -16.15 20.97
C ASP A 443 30.80 -15.33 19.74
N PHE A 444 29.96 -15.32 18.69
CA PHE A 444 30.23 -14.59 17.45
C PHE A 444 31.53 -15.02 16.73
N LYS A 445 32.03 -16.24 16.97
CA LYS A 445 33.22 -16.79 16.30
C LYS A 445 32.89 -17.30 14.90
N GLN A 446 33.39 -16.61 13.89
CA GLN A 446 33.14 -16.91 12.47
C GLN A 446 33.22 -18.40 12.12
N LYS A 447 34.36 -19.05 12.38
CA LYS A 447 34.57 -20.47 12.01
C LYS A 447 33.56 -21.39 12.69
N SER A 448 33.31 -21.19 13.98
CA SER A 448 32.40 -22.02 14.76
C SER A 448 30.95 -21.80 14.34
N SER A 449 30.53 -20.54 14.21
CA SER A 449 29.18 -20.15 13.77
C SER A 449 28.87 -20.67 12.36
N ARG A 450 29.80 -20.54 11.40
CA ARG A 450 29.64 -21.10 10.05
C ARG A 450 29.59 -22.62 10.09
N SER A 451 30.49 -23.27 10.82
CA SER A 451 30.56 -24.73 10.83
C SER A 451 29.32 -25.37 11.46
N LYS A 452 28.83 -24.83 12.58
CA LYS A 452 27.58 -25.31 13.22
C LYS A 452 26.33 -24.83 12.48
N GLY A 453 26.41 -23.70 11.78
CA GLY A 453 25.34 -23.13 10.97
C GLY A 453 25.08 -23.82 9.63
N ARG A 454 26.02 -24.64 9.12
CA ARG A 454 25.94 -25.24 7.76
C ARG A 454 24.61 -25.93 7.49
N TYR A 455 24.10 -26.71 8.45
CA TYR A 455 22.84 -27.42 8.28
C TYR A 455 21.65 -26.45 8.19
N THR A 456 21.62 -25.42 9.04
CA THR A 456 20.54 -24.41 9.03
C THR A 456 20.59 -23.58 7.75
N GLN A 457 21.79 -23.23 7.27
CA GLN A 457 21.97 -22.56 5.99
C GLN A 457 21.51 -23.41 4.80
N LYS A 458 21.84 -24.71 4.80
CA LYS A 458 21.36 -25.65 3.78
C LYS A 458 19.82 -25.70 3.77
N GLN A 459 19.20 -25.80 4.94
CA GLN A 459 17.73 -25.77 5.07
C GLN A 459 17.11 -24.46 4.57
N LEU A 460 17.74 -23.30 4.85
CA LEU A 460 17.30 -22.00 4.33
C LEU A 460 17.36 -21.97 2.79
N SER A 461 18.38 -22.57 2.20
CA SER A 461 18.55 -22.62 0.74
C SER A 461 17.52 -23.58 0.11
N GLU A 462 17.33 -24.77 0.68
CA GLU A 462 16.37 -25.77 0.19
C GLU A 462 14.92 -25.28 0.25
N ARG A 463 14.56 -24.59 1.34
CA ARG A 463 13.24 -23.99 1.52
C ARG A 463 13.06 -22.65 0.81
N GLN A 464 14.00 -22.22 -0.04
CA GLN A 464 13.82 -21.00 -0.83
C GLN A 464 12.76 -21.19 -1.91
N SER A 465 12.56 -22.44 -2.35
CA SER A 465 11.60 -22.85 -3.40
C SER A 465 10.13 -22.54 -3.11
N LYS A 466 9.76 -22.16 -1.88
CA LYS A 466 8.42 -21.69 -1.51
C LYS A 466 8.51 -20.64 -0.40
N LEU A 467 7.99 -19.44 -0.64
CA LEU A 467 7.79 -18.46 0.43
C LEU A 467 6.46 -18.77 1.13
N GLU A 468 6.52 -19.70 2.08
CA GLU A 468 5.39 -20.02 2.96
C GLU A 468 5.22 -18.92 4.02
N GLY A 469 4.01 -18.39 4.20
CA GLY A 469 3.71 -17.40 5.25
C GLY A 469 2.49 -16.54 4.94
N ASP A 470 1.91 -15.94 5.98
CA ASP A 470 0.79 -14.98 5.84
C ASP A 470 1.31 -13.64 5.30
N TYR A 471 0.57 -13.10 4.33
CA TYR A 471 0.78 -11.80 3.66
C TYR A 471 1.08 -10.65 4.64
N PHE A 472 0.56 -10.69 5.86
CA PHE A 472 0.64 -9.56 6.80
C PHE A 472 1.84 -9.58 7.75
N GLY A 473 2.56 -10.69 7.90
CA GLY A 473 3.52 -10.87 9.01
C GLY A 473 5.00 -10.84 8.64
N GLU A 474 5.35 -11.29 7.43
CA GLU A 474 6.74 -11.59 7.09
C GLU A 474 7.12 -11.05 5.71
N TRP A 475 8.12 -10.18 5.69
CA TRP A 475 8.60 -9.54 4.48
C TRP A 475 10.10 -9.75 4.30
N GLU A 476 10.46 -10.87 3.68
CA GLU A 476 11.84 -11.18 3.31
C GLU A 476 12.25 -10.28 2.13
N ILE A 477 13.09 -9.27 2.42
CA ILE A 477 13.60 -8.28 1.44
C ILE A 477 14.76 -8.87 0.64
N ILE A 478 15.73 -9.46 1.34
CA ILE A 478 16.87 -10.17 0.78
C ILE A 478 16.79 -11.62 1.27
N PRO A 479 17.14 -12.60 0.42
CA PRO A 479 17.12 -13.99 0.85
C PRO A 479 17.92 -14.24 2.13
N TYR A 480 17.31 -14.88 3.12
CA TYR A 480 17.88 -15.09 4.45
C TYR A 480 19.21 -15.83 4.41
N GLN A 481 19.43 -16.73 3.46
CA GLN A 481 20.72 -17.40 3.30
C GLN A 481 21.83 -16.43 2.87
N GLU A 482 21.53 -15.46 2.01
CA GLU A 482 22.49 -14.43 1.59
C GLU A 482 22.78 -13.46 2.72
N LEU A 483 21.74 -13.06 3.47
CA LEU A 483 21.90 -12.24 4.65
C LEU A 483 22.74 -12.94 5.73
N TRP A 484 22.47 -14.22 5.99
CA TRP A 484 23.27 -15.03 6.91
C TRP A 484 24.74 -15.14 6.46
N ASN A 485 24.98 -15.33 5.16
CA ASN A 485 26.33 -15.34 4.61
C ASN A 485 27.06 -14.02 4.89
N ALA A 486 26.44 -12.88 4.55
CA ALA A 486 27.00 -11.57 4.80
C ALA A 486 27.29 -11.33 6.30
N MET A 487 26.33 -11.61 7.17
CA MET A 487 26.50 -11.46 8.62
C MET A 487 27.63 -12.35 9.17
N THR A 488 27.77 -13.59 8.70
CA THR A 488 28.87 -14.46 9.15
C THR A 488 30.23 -14.07 8.58
N MET A 489 30.27 -13.38 7.43
CA MET A 489 31.50 -12.79 6.91
C MET A 489 31.95 -11.59 7.76
N ASP A 490 31.00 -10.80 8.26
CA ASP A 490 31.24 -9.65 9.15
C ASP A 490 31.75 -10.06 10.54
N LEU A 491 31.55 -11.32 10.95
CA LEU A 491 32.13 -11.84 12.18
C LEU A 491 33.66 -11.87 12.07
N VAL A 492 34.33 -11.00 12.82
CA VAL A 492 35.78 -11.07 13.00
C VAL A 492 36.07 -11.49 14.43
N ARG A 493 36.60 -12.71 14.60
CA ARG A 493 37.55 -13.08 15.68
C ARG A 493 38.10 -14.49 15.51
N GLU A 494 39.39 -14.58 15.17
CA GLU A 494 40.43 -15.32 15.92
C GLU A 494 41.83 -14.98 15.35
N PRO A 495 42.97 -15.06 16.10
CA PRO A 495 43.14 -15.59 17.46
C PRO A 495 44.14 -14.83 18.41
N MET A 496 44.13 -15.17 19.71
CA MET A 496 45.36 -15.62 20.39
C MET A 496 45.03 -16.55 21.57
N GLN A 497 45.48 -17.80 21.44
CA GLN A 497 45.77 -18.64 22.60
C GLN A 497 46.67 -17.86 23.55
N LYS A 498 46.20 -17.57 24.77
CA LYS A 498 47.13 -17.29 25.87
C LYS A 498 47.86 -18.60 26.17
N ARG A 499 49.05 -18.75 25.57
CA ARG A 499 50.11 -19.60 26.13
C ARG A 499 50.32 -19.19 27.58
N GLY A 500 50.33 -20.20 28.46
CA GLY A 500 50.96 -20.08 29.77
C GLY A 500 49.99 -20.19 30.93
N ARG A 501 49.81 -21.41 31.44
CA ARG A 501 49.95 -21.66 32.88
C ARG A 501 50.87 -22.86 33.11
N PRO A 502 51.63 -22.86 34.21
CA PRO A 502 52.94 -23.47 34.30
C PRO A 502 52.88 -24.96 34.65
N LYS A 503 53.93 -25.69 34.28
CA LYS A 503 54.23 -27.03 34.79
C LYS A 503 54.19 -27.01 36.32
N LYS A 504 53.29 -27.77 36.93
CA LYS A 504 53.42 -28.17 38.33
C LYS A 504 54.71 -28.97 38.46
N LYS A 505 55.70 -28.40 39.16
CA LYS A 505 56.83 -29.17 39.71
C LYS A 505 56.24 -30.23 40.64
N LYS A 506 56.54 -31.50 40.33
CA LYS A 506 56.55 -32.56 41.35
C LYS A 506 57.56 -32.16 42.41
N GLN A 507 57.10 -31.88 43.63
CA GLN A 507 57.92 -32.07 44.81
C GLN A 507 57.72 -33.52 45.23
N ALA A 508 58.77 -34.31 45.01
CA ALA A 508 59.04 -35.54 45.73
C ALA A 508 59.93 -35.14 46.90
N GLU A 509 59.61 -35.59 48.11
CA GLU A 509 60.44 -35.70 49.32
C GLU A 509 59.47 -35.84 50.50
N LYS A 510 59.69 -36.71 51.47
CA LYS A 510 60.54 -37.88 51.64
C LYS A 510 59.94 -38.65 52.81
#